data_AF-A0A0M4CWS0-F1
#
_entry.id   AF-A0A0M4CWS0-F1
#
_cell.length_a   1.000
_cell.length_b   1.000
_cell.length_c   1.000
_cell.angle_alpha   90.00
_cell.angle_beta   90.00
_cell.angle_gamma   90.00
#
_symmetry.space_group_name_H-M   'P 1'
#
loop_
_entity.id
_entity.type
_entity.pdbx_description
1 polymer ?
#
loop_
_entity_poly.entity_id
_entity_poly.type
_entity_poly.pdbx_seq_one_letter_code
_entity_poly.pdbx_strand_id
1 'polypeptide(L)'
;MEFVTWALVILAVLAVLLAAWRFFTLRSRGTNVILRVLPQSGVHGWRHGTLRYNGNDLEYFKLRSLSPMADIILNRLSVTLLNHRDPTTEEAAFMSPGLKVLHIKSKNEEIELSFDQHSEMAFTAWLEAAPDARSEHLSAKDFQRLRQSGHGNGHGNGNSKDTHKNR
;
A
#
# COMPACT_ATOMS: atom_id res chain seq x y z
N MET A 1 -28.90 -16.83 45.48
CA MET A 1 -27.71 -16.01 45.18
C MET A 1 -26.99 -16.48 43.92
N GLU A 2 -26.88 -17.79 43.68
CA GLU A 2 -26.20 -18.34 42.50
C GLU A 2 -26.86 -17.96 41.16
N PHE A 3 -28.20 -17.98 41.07
CA PHE A 3 -28.89 -17.58 39.83
C PHE A 3 -28.60 -16.13 39.41
N VAL A 4 -28.39 -15.23 40.38
CA VAL A 4 -28.08 -13.82 40.12
C VAL A 4 -26.65 -13.66 39.60
N THR A 5 -25.69 -14.41 40.16
CA THR A 5 -24.32 -14.42 39.64
C THR A 5 -24.24 -15.02 38.24
N TRP A 6 -24.93 -16.13 37.97
CA TRP A 6 -25.01 -16.70 36.61
C TRP A 6 -25.67 -15.73 35.63
N ALA A 7 -26.74 -15.04 36.02
CA ALA A 7 -27.39 -14.04 35.18
C ALA A 7 -26.46 -12.86 34.85
N LEU A 8 -25.69 -12.36 35.82
CA LEU A 8 -24.70 -11.29 35.60
C LEU A 8 -23.54 -11.74 34.71
N VAL A 9 -23.05 -12.97 34.88
CA VAL A 9 -21.99 -13.53 34.02
C VAL A 9 -22.49 -13.68 32.59
N ILE A 10 -23.69 -14.21 32.39
CA ILE A 10 -24.29 -14.34 31.04
C ILE A 10 -24.46 -12.98 30.40
N LEU A 11 -24.95 -11.98 31.15
CA LEU A 11 -25.12 -10.61 30.65
C LEU A 11 -23.78 -9.98 30.26
N ALA A 12 -22.74 -10.15 31.08
CA ALA A 12 -21.41 -9.65 30.79
C ALA A 12 -20.81 -10.32 29.54
N VAL A 13 -20.96 -11.64 29.41
CA VAL A 13 -20.51 -12.38 28.21
C VAL A 13 -21.27 -11.92 26.97
N LEU A 14 -22.59 -11.74 27.05
CA LEU A 14 -23.40 -11.21 25.95
C LEU A 14 -22.97 -9.81 25.54
N ALA A 15 -22.70 -8.92 26.50
CA ALA A 15 -22.21 -7.58 26.22
C ALA A 15 -20.86 -7.60 25.50
N VAL A 16 -19.93 -8.46 25.94
CA VAL A 16 -18.62 -8.64 25.30
C VAL A 16 -18.77 -9.22 23.89
N LEU A 17 -19.63 -10.22 23.70
CA LEU A 17 -19.90 -10.82 22.39
C LEU A 17 -20.52 -9.82 21.42
N LEU A 18 -21.46 -8.99 21.88
CA LEU A 18 -22.06 -7.94 21.06
C LEU A 18 -21.06 -6.83 20.72
N ALA A 19 -20.22 -6.41 21.68
CA ALA A 19 -19.17 -5.44 21.43
C ALA A 19 -18.14 -5.98 20.43
N ALA A 20 -17.72 -7.24 20.58
CA ALA A 20 -16.86 -7.92 19.63
C ALA A 20 -17.55 -8.00 18.27
N TRP A 21 -18.78 -8.49 18.18
CA TRP A 21 -19.50 -8.63 16.92
C TRP A 21 -19.70 -7.28 16.22
N ARG A 22 -20.05 -6.23 16.97
CA ARG A 22 -20.16 -4.86 16.44
C ARG A 22 -18.82 -4.37 15.92
N PHE A 23 -17.74 -4.60 16.66
CA PHE A 23 -16.39 -4.24 16.25
C PHE A 23 -15.96 -5.01 14.99
N PHE A 24 -16.13 -6.33 14.97
CA PHE A 24 -15.86 -7.19 13.81
C PHE A 24 -16.72 -6.80 12.60
N THR A 25 -18.01 -6.56 12.75
CA THR A 25 -18.90 -6.19 11.64
C THR A 25 -18.56 -4.82 11.05
N LEU A 26 -18.17 -3.84 11.88
CA LEU A 26 -17.63 -2.58 11.37
C LEU A 26 -16.25 -2.77 10.70
N ARG A 27 -15.48 -3.76 11.14
CA ARG A 27 -14.13 -4.12 10.63
C ARG A 27 -14.16 -4.96 9.34
N SER A 28 -15.21 -5.73 9.10
CA SER A 28 -15.33 -6.73 8.01
C SER A 28 -15.54 -6.14 6.61
N ARG A 29 -15.36 -4.84 6.40
CA ARG A 29 -15.36 -4.21 5.08
C ARG A 29 -14.01 -4.35 4.35
N GLY A 30 -13.36 -5.50 4.46
CA GLY A 30 -12.11 -5.76 3.78
C GLY A 30 -12.25 -6.87 2.75
N THR A 31 -11.41 -6.85 1.73
CA THR A 31 -11.40 -7.84 0.66
C THR A 31 -10.63 -9.08 1.11
N ASN A 32 -11.21 -10.27 0.98
CA ASN A 32 -10.49 -11.51 1.27
C ASN A 32 -9.46 -11.78 0.17
N VAL A 33 -8.21 -12.01 0.57
CA VAL A 33 -7.07 -12.18 -0.33
C VAL A 33 -6.11 -13.23 0.22
N ILE A 34 -5.26 -13.76 -0.65
CA ILE A 34 -4.24 -14.72 -0.24
C ILE A 34 -2.88 -14.09 -0.48
N LEU A 35 -2.03 -14.10 0.54
CA LEU A 35 -0.71 -13.49 0.51
C LEU A 35 0.35 -14.54 0.81
N ARG A 36 1.46 -14.51 0.06
CA ARG A 36 2.67 -15.29 0.29
C ARG A 36 3.88 -14.35 0.41
N VAL A 37 4.72 -14.55 1.42
CA VAL A 37 5.98 -13.80 1.59
C VAL A 37 7.13 -14.65 1.08
N LEU A 38 7.94 -14.11 0.17
CA LEU A 38 9.13 -14.78 -0.36
C LEU A 38 10.25 -14.80 0.70
N PRO A 39 11.14 -15.82 0.73
CA PRO A 39 11.42 -16.79 -0.34
C PRO A 39 10.66 -18.12 -0.23
N GLN A 40 9.51 -18.18 0.46
CA GLN A 40 8.78 -19.45 0.60
C GLN A 40 8.26 -19.94 -0.77
N SER A 41 8.76 -21.09 -1.21
CA SER A 41 8.36 -21.74 -2.46
C SER A 41 7.27 -22.80 -2.23
N GLY A 42 6.38 -22.96 -3.21
CA GLY A 42 5.33 -23.98 -3.23
C GLY A 42 3.99 -23.57 -2.64
N VAL A 43 3.10 -24.56 -2.49
CA VAL A 43 1.69 -24.41 -2.08
C VAL A 43 1.52 -23.97 -0.62
N HIS A 44 2.49 -24.26 0.25
CA HIS A 44 2.37 -24.07 1.70
C HIS A 44 2.64 -22.64 2.20
N GLY A 45 3.11 -21.74 1.33
CA GLY A 45 3.44 -20.36 1.70
C GLY A 45 2.23 -19.40 1.69
N TRP A 46 1.12 -19.83 1.10
CA TRP A 46 -0.08 -19.02 0.93
C TRP A 46 -0.86 -18.89 2.23
N ARG A 47 -1.16 -17.65 2.63
CA ARG A 47 -1.93 -17.34 3.83
C ARG A 47 -3.15 -16.53 3.45
N HIS A 48 -4.33 -17.01 3.84
CA HIS A 48 -5.54 -16.22 3.71
C HIS A 48 -5.52 -15.06 4.70
N GLY A 49 -5.96 -13.91 4.23
CA GLY A 49 -6.15 -12.72 5.04
C GLY A 49 -7.15 -11.78 4.41
N THR A 50 -7.26 -10.60 5.01
CA THR A 50 -8.15 -9.55 4.57
C THR A 50 -7.32 -8.30 4.29
N LEU A 51 -7.54 -7.69 3.13
CA LEU A 51 -6.95 -6.42 2.72
C LEU A 51 -7.91 -5.27 3.00
N ARG A 52 -7.38 -4.18 3.55
CA ARG A 52 -8.09 -2.94 3.81
C ARG A 52 -7.31 -1.76 3.23
N TYR A 53 -7.98 -0.99 2.38
CA TYR A 53 -7.46 0.27 1.88
C TYR A 53 -7.67 1.37 2.93
N ASN A 54 -6.59 2.01 3.37
CA ASN A 54 -6.59 3.12 4.32
C ASN A 54 -5.81 4.31 3.74
N GLY A 55 -6.43 5.03 2.81
CA GLY A 55 -5.79 6.15 2.13
C GLY A 55 -4.54 5.71 1.35
N ASN A 56 -3.37 6.09 1.84
CA ASN A 56 -2.06 5.75 1.26
C ASN A 56 -1.48 4.43 1.79
N ASP A 57 -2.14 3.79 2.75
CA ASP A 57 -1.69 2.52 3.31
C ASP A 57 -2.65 1.40 2.93
N LEU A 58 -2.07 0.26 2.59
CA LEU A 58 -2.77 -0.97 2.33
C LEU A 58 -2.45 -1.93 3.47
N GLU A 59 -3.45 -2.19 4.31
CA GLU A 59 -3.31 -2.97 5.52
C GLU A 59 -3.79 -4.40 5.30
N TYR A 60 -2.93 -5.37 5.60
CA TYR A 60 -3.24 -6.79 5.51
C TYR A 60 -3.36 -7.42 6.90
N PHE A 61 -4.44 -8.18 7.10
CA PHE A 61 -4.78 -8.87 8.33
C PHE A 61 -4.81 -10.37 8.08
N LYS A 62 -4.01 -11.18 8.79
CA LYS A 62 -4.09 -12.63 8.64
C LYS A 62 -5.39 -13.15 9.26
N LEU A 63 -6.09 -14.06 8.58
CA LEU A 63 -7.33 -14.67 9.11
C LEU A 63 -7.11 -15.47 10.40
N ARG A 64 -5.89 -15.99 10.63
CA ARG A 64 -5.51 -16.65 11.88
C ARG A 64 -5.06 -15.69 12.98
N SER A 65 -4.85 -14.40 12.66
CA SER A 65 -4.49 -13.40 13.66
C SER A 65 -5.74 -12.64 14.07
N LEU A 66 -6.25 -12.92 15.27
CA LEU A 66 -7.30 -12.12 15.92
C LEU A 66 -6.76 -10.77 16.44
N SER A 67 -5.56 -10.34 16.00
CA SER A 67 -4.95 -9.09 16.43
C SER A 67 -5.68 -7.88 15.83
N PRO A 68 -5.96 -6.83 16.63
CA PRO A 68 -6.57 -5.60 16.13
C PRO A 68 -5.63 -4.80 15.20
N MET A 69 -4.32 -5.11 15.25
CA MET A 69 -3.28 -4.48 14.43
C MET A 69 -3.06 -5.25 13.12
N ALA A 70 -2.73 -4.50 12.06
CA ALA A 70 -2.38 -5.06 10.76
C ALA A 70 -1.09 -5.87 10.88
N ASP A 71 -1.08 -7.08 10.32
CA ASP A 71 0.12 -7.92 10.26
C ASP A 71 1.16 -7.31 9.33
N ILE A 72 0.70 -6.73 8.20
CA ILE A 72 1.54 -6.11 7.19
C ILE A 72 0.89 -4.79 6.77
N ILE A 73 1.68 -3.73 6.74
CA ILE A 73 1.27 -2.41 6.25
C ILE A 73 2.12 -2.11 5.03
N LEU A 74 1.46 -2.04 3.88
CA LEU A 74 2.05 -1.73 2.59
C LEU A 74 1.80 -0.26 2.28
N ASN A 75 2.83 0.57 2.40
CA ASN A 75 2.70 1.99 2.08
C ASN A 75 2.84 2.20 0.57
N ARG A 76 1.88 2.90 -0.01
CA ARG A 76 1.77 3.19 -1.45
C ARG A 76 3.05 3.71 -2.11
N LEU A 77 3.83 4.53 -1.40
CA LEU A 77 5.08 5.12 -1.94
C LEU A 77 6.26 4.14 -1.91
N SER A 78 6.15 3.06 -1.14
CA SER A 78 7.21 2.06 -0.92
C SER A 78 6.95 0.73 -1.61
N VAL A 79 5.76 0.57 -2.20
CA VAL A 79 5.33 -0.64 -2.90
C VAL A 79 5.65 -0.49 -4.38
N THR A 80 6.44 -1.40 -4.91
CA THR A 80 6.71 -1.51 -6.35
C THR A 80 6.07 -2.79 -6.88
N LEU A 81 5.25 -2.67 -7.92
CA LEU A 81 4.77 -3.82 -8.66
C LEU A 81 5.92 -4.37 -9.52
N LEU A 82 6.34 -5.61 -9.26
CA LEU A 82 7.41 -6.27 -10.00
C LEU A 82 6.87 -7.02 -11.21
N ASN A 83 5.86 -7.86 -11.01
CA ASN A 83 5.30 -8.69 -12.07
C ASN A 83 3.87 -9.12 -11.75
N HIS A 84 3.13 -9.54 -12.77
CA HIS A 84 1.88 -10.26 -12.65
C HIS A 84 2.00 -11.64 -13.31
N ARG A 85 1.41 -12.67 -12.71
CA ARG A 85 1.44 -14.02 -13.27
C ARG A 85 0.13 -14.75 -13.00
N ASP A 86 -0.17 -15.73 -13.82
CA ASP A 86 -1.21 -16.69 -13.53
C ASP A 86 -0.76 -17.66 -12.41
N PRO A 87 -1.69 -18.11 -11.55
CA PRO A 87 -1.41 -19.17 -10.58
C PRO A 87 -1.01 -20.46 -11.30
N THR A 88 -0.07 -21.21 -10.72
CA THR A 88 0.29 -22.52 -11.28
C THR A 88 -0.87 -23.52 -11.09
N THR A 89 -0.88 -24.63 -11.82
CA THR A 89 -1.95 -25.65 -11.73
C THR A 89 -2.16 -26.17 -10.30
N GLU A 90 -1.09 -26.31 -9.52
CA GLU A 90 -1.16 -26.69 -8.10
C GLU A 90 -1.74 -25.59 -7.22
N GLU A 91 -1.43 -24.32 -7.53
CA GLU A 91 -1.98 -23.14 -6.85
C GLU A 91 -3.47 -22.96 -7.16
N ALA A 92 -3.84 -23.14 -8.43
CA ALA A 92 -5.21 -23.07 -8.93
C ALA A 92 -6.13 -24.15 -8.33
N ALA A 93 -5.58 -25.24 -7.78
CA ALA A 93 -6.38 -26.31 -7.16
C ALA A 93 -7.07 -25.88 -5.86
N PHE A 94 -6.51 -24.90 -5.13
CA PHE A 94 -7.11 -24.34 -3.90
C PHE A 94 -7.49 -22.86 -4.04
N MET A 95 -7.11 -22.21 -5.13
CA MET A 95 -7.49 -20.85 -5.49
C MET A 95 -8.80 -20.86 -6.29
N SER A 96 -9.67 -19.87 -6.05
CA SER A 96 -10.81 -19.62 -6.92
C SER A 96 -10.38 -19.38 -8.37
N PRO A 97 -11.13 -19.87 -9.37
CA PRO A 97 -10.81 -19.66 -10.77
C PRO A 97 -10.81 -18.16 -11.12
N GLY A 98 -9.82 -17.73 -11.91
CA GLY A 98 -9.67 -16.33 -12.33
C GLY A 98 -8.92 -15.43 -11.34
N LEU A 99 -8.33 -16.00 -10.27
CA LEU A 99 -7.38 -15.27 -9.44
C LEU A 99 -6.06 -15.06 -10.21
N LYS A 100 -5.49 -13.86 -10.11
CA LYS A 100 -4.14 -13.54 -10.59
C LYS A 100 -3.19 -13.31 -9.43
N VAL A 101 -1.92 -13.67 -9.62
CA VAL A 101 -0.86 -13.46 -8.63
C VAL A 101 -0.05 -12.23 -9.01
N LEU A 102 -0.07 -11.22 -8.15
CA LEU A 102 0.75 -10.01 -8.25
C LEU A 102 1.97 -10.17 -7.37
N HIS A 103 3.15 -9.98 -7.95
CA HIS A 103 4.41 -9.92 -7.24
C HIS A 103 4.76 -8.46 -6.97
N ILE A 104 4.79 -8.09 -5.70
CA ILE A 104 5.14 -6.75 -5.24
C ILE A 104 6.37 -6.79 -4.35
N LYS A 105 7.12 -5.70 -4.34
CA LYS A 105 8.20 -5.45 -3.40
C LYS A 105 7.80 -4.34 -2.46
N SER A 106 7.90 -4.57 -1.17
CA SER A 106 7.67 -3.56 -0.13
C SER A 106 8.92 -3.47 0.74
N LYS A 107 9.57 -2.30 0.73
CA LYS A 107 10.85 -2.08 1.43
C LYS A 107 11.90 -3.11 1.02
N ASN A 108 12.12 -4.13 1.86
CA ASN A 108 13.13 -5.17 1.68
C ASN A 108 12.53 -6.58 1.58
N GLU A 109 11.20 -6.68 1.51
CA GLU A 109 10.46 -7.94 1.42
C GLU A 109 9.73 -8.04 0.08
N GLU A 110 9.77 -9.23 -0.51
CA GLU A 110 9.04 -9.58 -1.72
C GLU A 110 7.79 -10.39 -1.32
N ILE A 111 6.64 -9.97 -1.85
CA ILE A 111 5.34 -10.45 -1.44
C ILE A 111 4.53 -10.75 -2.70
N GLU A 112 3.94 -11.94 -2.76
CA GLU A 112 2.95 -12.30 -3.76
C GLU A 112 1.54 -12.21 -3.17
N LEU A 113 0.65 -11.58 -3.92
CA LEU A 113 -0.75 -11.36 -3.58
C LEU A 113 -1.62 -12.01 -4.65
N SER A 114 -2.56 -12.87 -4.28
CA SER A 114 -3.60 -13.32 -5.20
C SER A 114 -4.82 -12.39 -5.09
N PHE A 115 -5.21 -11.84 -6.23
CA PHE A 115 -6.38 -10.98 -6.37
C PHE A 115 -7.37 -11.59 -7.36
N ASP A 116 -8.66 -11.38 -7.12
CA ASP A 116 -9.66 -11.56 -8.17
C ASP A 116 -9.58 -10.39 -9.15
N GLN A 117 -10.27 -10.51 -10.29
CA GLN A 117 -10.26 -9.47 -11.32
C GLN A 117 -10.66 -8.09 -10.75
N HIS A 118 -11.62 -8.03 -9.84
CA HIS A 118 -12.07 -6.78 -9.24
C HIS A 118 -11.02 -6.15 -8.32
N SER A 119 -10.37 -6.97 -7.49
CA SER A 119 -9.37 -6.54 -6.52
C SER A 119 -8.05 -6.18 -7.20
N GLU A 120 -7.69 -6.84 -8.30
CA GLU A 120 -6.56 -6.46 -9.15
C GLU A 120 -6.77 -5.04 -9.67
N MET A 121 -7.94 -4.77 -10.27
CA MET A 121 -8.26 -3.42 -10.77
C MET A 121 -8.25 -2.38 -9.65
N ALA A 122 -8.81 -2.70 -8.48
CA ALA A 122 -8.80 -1.80 -7.33
C ALA A 122 -7.38 -1.52 -6.81
N PHE A 123 -6.53 -2.55 -6.75
CA PHE A 123 -5.14 -2.44 -6.33
C PHE A 123 -4.33 -1.61 -7.32
N THR A 124 -4.48 -1.86 -8.63
CA THR A 124 -3.80 -1.08 -9.67
C THR A 124 -4.27 0.38 -9.64
N ALA A 125 -5.57 0.65 -9.54
CA ALA A 125 -6.08 2.02 -9.43
C ALA A 125 -5.55 2.72 -8.16
N TRP A 126 -5.47 1.99 -7.05
CA TRP A 126 -4.84 2.49 -5.84
C TRP A 126 -3.35 2.74 -6.03
N LEU A 127 -2.60 1.92 -6.77
CA LEU A 127 -1.18 2.19 -7.04
C LEU A 127 -1.01 3.42 -7.94
N GLU A 128 -1.81 3.54 -8.99
CA GLU A 128 -1.74 4.60 -10.02
C GLU A 128 -2.12 5.99 -9.49
N ALA A 129 -3.08 6.09 -8.56
CA ALA A 129 -3.45 7.41 -8.03
C ALA A 129 -2.39 7.99 -7.06
N ALA A 130 -1.21 7.38 -6.93
CA ALA A 130 -0.11 7.85 -6.09
C ALA A 130 0.65 8.96 -6.81
N PRO A 131 1.07 10.03 -6.11
CA PRO A 131 2.12 10.88 -6.66
C PRO A 131 3.38 10.01 -6.76
N ASP A 132 3.87 9.82 -7.98
CA ASP A 132 5.07 9.06 -8.28
C ASP A 132 6.23 9.56 -7.40
N ALA A 133 6.80 8.70 -6.56
CA ALA A 133 7.91 9.04 -5.66
C ALA A 133 9.13 9.58 -6.45
N ARG A 134 9.19 9.29 -7.76
CA ARG A 134 10.19 9.86 -8.67
C ARG A 134 9.98 11.35 -8.92
N SER A 135 8.74 11.85 -8.88
CA SER A 135 8.42 13.25 -9.13
C SER A 135 8.88 14.18 -7.98
N GLU A 136 8.88 13.69 -6.74
CA GLU A 136 9.24 14.52 -5.58
C GLU A 136 10.76 14.77 -5.49
N HIS A 137 11.56 13.76 -5.84
CA HIS A 137 13.01 13.86 -5.74
C HIS A 137 13.67 14.69 -6.87
N LEU A 138 13.01 14.76 -8.03
CA LEU A 138 13.38 15.69 -9.11
C LEU A 138 12.97 17.12 -8.73
N SER A 139 11.72 17.30 -8.28
CA SER A 139 11.16 18.60 -7.90
C SER A 139 12.00 19.34 -6.84
N ALA A 140 12.30 18.73 -5.69
CA ALA A 140 12.97 19.43 -4.59
C ALA A 140 14.40 19.90 -4.94
N LYS A 141 15.16 19.10 -5.70
CA LYS A 141 16.53 19.44 -6.12
C LYS A 141 16.55 20.42 -7.29
N ASP A 142 15.60 20.31 -8.22
CA ASP A 142 15.52 21.19 -9.39
C ASP A 142 15.04 22.60 -9.01
N PHE A 143 14.09 22.73 -8.07
CA PHE A 143 13.71 24.03 -7.52
C PHE A 143 14.87 24.73 -6.78
N GLN A 144 15.73 23.97 -6.08
CA GLN A 144 16.93 24.53 -5.45
C GLN A 144 17.94 25.06 -6.47
N ARG A 145 18.16 24.34 -7.58
CA ARG A 145 19.04 24.79 -8.67
C ARG A 145 18.53 26.08 -9.34
N LEU A 146 17.23 26.16 -9.60
CA LEU A 146 16.60 27.34 -10.21
C LEU A 146 16.65 28.57 -9.30
N ARG A 147 16.58 28.39 -7.98
CA ARG A 147 16.72 29.50 -7.03
C ARG A 147 18.15 30.02 -6.92
N GLN A 148 19.15 29.14 -7.06
CA GLN A 148 20.56 29.53 -7.00
C GLN A 148 21.06 30.19 -8.30
N SER A 149 20.50 29.85 -9.46
CA SER A 149 20.90 30.47 -10.75
C SER A 149 20.32 31.86 -10.98
N GLY A 150 19.34 32.30 -10.18
CA GLY A 150 18.70 33.62 -10.31
C GLY A 150 19.40 34.78 -9.59
N HIS A 151 20.51 34.56 -8.89
CA HIS A 151 21.10 35.55 -7.97
C HIS A 151 22.57 35.88 -8.23
N GLY A 152 22.95 36.09 -9.48
CA GLY A 152 24.25 36.70 -9.76
C GLY A 152 24.62 36.72 -11.22
N ASN A 153 24.20 37.75 -11.96
CA ASN A 153 25.12 38.44 -12.88
C ASN A 153 24.53 39.79 -13.38
N GLY A 154 24.47 40.77 -12.49
CA GLY A 154 24.26 42.17 -12.86
C GLY A 154 25.61 42.85 -13.12
N HIS A 155 26.38 42.39 -14.11
CA HIS A 155 27.57 43.12 -14.58
C HIS A 155 27.21 43.82 -15.89
N GLY A 156 26.64 45.01 -15.77
CA GLY A 156 26.46 45.95 -16.88
C GLY A 156 27.81 46.48 -17.33
N ASN A 157 28.47 45.78 -18.25
CA ASN A 157 29.61 46.32 -18.98
C ASN A 157 29.08 47.09 -20.20
N GLY A 158 28.85 48.38 -20.00
CA GLY A 158 28.56 49.32 -21.09
C GLY A 158 29.85 49.66 -21.84
N ASN A 159 30.13 48.93 -22.91
CA ASN A 159 31.06 49.41 -23.93
C ASN A 159 30.61 48.97 -25.33
N SER A 160 29.95 49.88 -26.03
CA SER A 160 29.86 49.88 -27.49
C SER A 160 30.05 51.32 -27.93
N LYS A 161 31.29 51.65 -28.33
CA LYS A 161 31.63 52.01 -29.70
C LYS A 161 30.70 53.05 -30.31
N ASP A 162 31.16 54.29 -30.33
CA ASP A 162 30.91 55.20 -31.44
C ASP A 162 32.24 55.56 -32.09
N THR A 163 32.36 55.08 -33.32
CA THR A 163 33.38 55.46 -34.29
C THR A 163 32.84 56.63 -35.11
N HIS A 164 33.76 57.39 -35.70
CA HIS A 164 33.57 58.50 -36.64
C HIS A 164 33.15 59.87 -36.05
N LYS A 165 34.04 60.87 -36.16
CA LYS A 165 34.12 61.76 -37.35
C LYS A 165 34.87 63.06 -37.03
N ASN A 166 35.83 63.42 -37.91
CA ASN A 166 36.40 64.75 -38.20
C ASN A 166 36.93 65.58 -37.01
N ARG A 167 38.14 66.14 -37.05
CA ARG A 167 38.72 66.96 -38.11
C ARG A 167 40.17 67.27 -37.74
#